data_AF-A0A3Q9A0N9-F1
#
_entry.id   AF-A0A3Q9A0N9-F1
#
_cell.length_a   1.000
_cell.length_b   1.000
_cell.length_c   1.000
_cell.angle_alpha   90.00
_cell.angle_beta   90.00
_cell.angle_gamma   90.00
#
_symmetry.space_group_name_H-M   'P 1'
#
loop_
_entity.id
_entity.type
_entity.pdbx_description
1 polymer ?
#
loop_
_entity_poly.entity_id
_entity_poly.type
_entity_poly.pdbx_seq_one_letter_code
_entity_poly.pdbx_strand_id
1 'polypeptide(L)'
;MTIFGSKLGLALHTTTTGRILSASGAVAVQWYSNLQAYQDALPKEFLAMCGPGMTLRQGDFEVGDQFRVASVVPDDSGGSMSGHFAVFRESFGLLMFATEEPNEVQKGWAVSPGFLKRPLTVVPMQRAQ
;
A
#
# COMPACT_ATOMS: atom_id res chain seq x y z
N MET A 1 -1.82 -12.63 -3.13
CA MET A 1 -1.75 -11.66 -2.03
C MET A 1 -1.41 -10.25 -2.52
N THR A 2 -0.43 -10.07 -3.41
CA THR A 2 -0.07 -8.78 -4.02
C THR A 2 -1.27 -8.01 -4.59
N ILE A 3 -2.18 -8.68 -5.31
CA ILE A 3 -3.37 -8.04 -5.93
C ILE A 3 -4.26 -7.31 -4.91
N PHE A 4 -4.49 -7.92 -3.74
CA PHE A 4 -5.31 -7.29 -2.70
C PHE A 4 -4.65 -6.00 -2.21
N GLY A 5 -3.36 -6.07 -1.86
CA GLY A 5 -2.59 -4.89 -1.44
C GLY A 5 -2.49 -3.84 -2.55
N SER A 6 -2.36 -4.24 -3.82
CA SER A 6 -2.33 -3.31 -4.94
C SER A 6 -3.66 -2.60 -5.13
N LYS A 7 -4.80 -3.30 -5.06
CA LYS A 7 -6.13 -2.68 -5.11
C LYS A 7 -6.34 -1.70 -3.95
N LEU A 8 -5.94 -2.10 -2.74
CA LEU A 8 -6.02 -1.25 -1.57
C LEU A 8 -5.13 -0.01 -1.71
N GLY A 9 -3.88 -0.17 -2.14
CA GLY A 9 -2.95 0.93 -2.38
C GLY A 9 -3.44 1.91 -3.45
N LEU A 10 -4.05 1.42 -4.53
CA LEU A 10 -4.69 2.28 -5.55
C LEU A 10 -5.86 3.09 -4.98
N ALA A 11 -6.72 2.44 -4.19
CA ALA A 11 -7.84 3.12 -3.55
C ALA A 11 -7.34 4.19 -2.56
N LEU A 12 -6.39 3.84 -1.69
CA LEU A 12 -5.82 4.74 -0.70
C LEU A 12 -5.06 5.91 -1.33
N HIS A 13 -4.32 5.68 -2.42
CA HIS A 13 -3.69 6.76 -3.18
C HIS A 13 -4.74 7.77 -3.62
N THR A 14 -5.81 7.30 -4.29
CA THR A 14 -6.89 8.15 -4.76
C THR A 14 -7.60 8.88 -3.61
N THR A 15 -7.86 8.19 -2.50
CA THR A 15 -8.49 8.79 -1.31
C THR A 15 -7.60 9.88 -0.68
N THR A 16 -6.28 9.68 -0.67
CA THR A 16 -5.34 10.58 0.02
C THR A 16 -4.93 11.76 -0.85
N THR A 17 -4.70 11.55 -2.15
CA THR A 17 -4.19 12.57 -3.08
C THR A 17 -5.27 13.20 -3.95
N GLY A 18 -6.46 12.58 -4.03
CA GLY A 18 -7.51 12.94 -4.98
C GLY A 18 -7.21 12.54 -6.43
N ARG A 19 -6.09 11.83 -6.68
CA ARG A 19 -5.63 11.48 -8.02
C ARG A 19 -5.70 9.99 -8.27
N ILE A 20 -6.15 9.62 -9.46
CA ILE A 20 -6.11 8.24 -9.92
C ILE A 20 -4.74 7.99 -10.54
N LEU A 21 -4.06 6.94 -10.07
CA LEU A 21 -2.77 6.53 -10.61
C LEU A 21 -2.91 6.16 -12.09
N SER A 22 -2.04 6.71 -12.94
CA SER A 22 -2.07 6.44 -14.38
C SER A 22 -1.72 4.98 -14.71
N ALA A 23 -1.99 4.57 -15.95
CA ALA A 23 -1.68 3.22 -16.41
C ALA A 23 -0.16 2.90 -16.41
N SER A 24 0.70 3.91 -16.44
CA SER A 24 2.16 3.79 -16.34
C SER A 24 2.67 3.75 -14.90
N GLY A 25 1.86 4.18 -13.93
CA GLY A 25 2.20 4.10 -12.52
C GLY A 25 2.20 2.65 -12.00
N ALA A 26 2.66 2.47 -10.77
CA ALA A 26 2.66 1.17 -10.12
C ALA A 26 2.44 1.27 -8.61
N VAL A 27 1.96 0.16 -8.03
CA VAL A 27 1.86 -0.02 -6.58
C VAL A 27 2.75 -1.17 -6.14
N ALA A 28 3.77 -0.87 -5.32
CA ALA A 28 4.58 -1.85 -4.62
C ALA A 28 3.92 -2.22 -3.28
N VAL A 29 4.00 -3.50 -2.90
CA VAL A 29 3.32 -4.03 -1.71
C VAL A 29 4.27 -4.90 -0.91
N GLN A 30 4.42 -4.61 0.38
CA GLN A 30 5.15 -5.43 1.35
C GLN A 30 4.23 -5.86 2.48
N TRP A 31 4.27 -7.15 2.82
CA TRP A 31 3.47 -7.74 3.90
C TRP A 31 4.30 -7.88 5.17
N TYR A 32 3.65 -7.65 6.31
CA TYR A 32 4.22 -7.81 7.64
C TYR A 32 3.35 -8.79 8.44
N SER A 33 4.00 -9.80 9.00
CA SER A 33 3.41 -10.76 9.92
C SER A 33 3.48 -10.27 11.36
N ASN A 34 2.70 -10.89 12.23
CA ASN A 34 2.76 -10.64 13.67
C ASN A 34 4.11 -11.01 14.28
N LEU A 35 4.80 -12.01 13.72
CA LEU A 35 6.16 -12.35 14.14
C LEU A 35 7.12 -11.18 13.90
N GLN A 36 7.03 -10.53 12.74
CA GLN A 36 7.85 -9.35 12.45
C GLN A 36 7.49 -8.17 13.35
N ALA A 37 6.21 -8.00 13.70
CA ALA A 37 5.80 -7.01 14.69
C ALA A 37 6.42 -7.30 16.06
N TYR A 38 6.38 -8.56 16.51
CA TYR A 38 6.97 -8.98 17.78
C TYR A 38 8.50 -8.84 17.82
N GLN A 39 9.15 -9.05 16.67
CA GLN A 39 10.59 -8.87 16.48
C GLN A 39 10.99 -7.43 16.18
N ASP A 40 10.06 -6.48 16.31
CA ASP A 40 10.34 -5.05 16.13
C ASP A 40 10.83 -4.68 14.71
N ALA A 41 10.45 -5.49 13.72
CA ALA A 41 10.86 -5.43 12.33
C ALA A 41 9.86 -4.68 11.41
N LEU A 42 8.96 -3.88 12.00
CA LEU A 42 8.08 -2.98 11.26
C LEU A 42 8.87 -1.75 10.75
N PRO A 43 8.41 -1.08 9.67
CA PRO A 43 9.14 0.05 9.08
C PRO A 43 8.93 1.32 9.91
N LYS A 44 9.67 1.44 11.03
CA LYS A 44 9.45 2.48 12.05
C LYS A 44 9.62 3.89 11.52
N GLU A 45 10.62 4.12 10.69
CA GLU A 45 10.90 5.45 10.11
C GLU A 45 9.73 5.88 9.24
N PHE A 46 9.17 4.96 8.45
CA PHE A 46 7.97 5.21 7.67
C PHE A 46 6.76 5.50 8.56
N LEU A 47 6.55 4.70 9.60
CA LEU A 47 5.43 4.88 10.54
C LEU A 47 5.53 6.20 11.30
N ALA A 48 6.74 6.66 11.63
CA ALA A 48 6.99 7.93 12.29
C ALA A 48 6.70 9.14 11.38
N MET A 49 6.85 8.98 10.07
CA MET A 49 6.46 10.01 9.08
C MET A 49 4.94 10.05 8.84
N CYS A 50 4.22 8.99 9.20
CA CYS A 50 2.78 8.94 8.99
C CYS A 50 2.04 9.78 10.04
N GLY A 51 0.92 10.41 9.63
CA GLY A 51 0.01 11.11 10.55
C GLY A 51 -0.75 10.18 11.50
N PRO A 52 -1.76 10.68 12.25
CA PRO A 52 -2.43 9.98 13.36
C PRO A 52 -3.21 8.69 12.99
N GLY A 53 -3.11 8.23 11.75
CA GLY A 53 -3.88 7.11 11.23
C GLY A 53 -5.36 7.45 11.05
N MET A 54 -6.04 6.64 10.25
CA MET A 54 -7.47 6.74 9.98
C MET A 54 -8.07 5.34 9.92
N THR A 55 -9.39 5.27 10.04
CA THR A 55 -10.18 4.05 9.84
C THR A 55 -11.36 4.34 8.92
N LEU A 56 -12.08 3.30 8.51
CA LEU A 56 -13.34 3.47 7.79
C LEU A 56 -14.41 3.92 8.78
N ARG A 57 -15.10 5.01 8.42
CA ARG A 57 -16.18 5.61 9.21
C ARG A 57 -17.38 5.90 8.32
N GLN A 58 -18.57 5.60 8.83
CA GLN A 58 -19.86 5.93 8.23
C GLN A 58 -20.76 6.55 9.29
N GLY A 59 -20.84 7.88 9.31
CA GLY A 59 -21.49 8.61 10.40
C GLY A 59 -20.78 8.35 11.72
N ASP A 60 -21.53 7.85 12.70
CA ASP A 60 -21.00 7.49 14.03
C ASP A 60 -20.41 6.08 14.09
N PHE A 61 -20.61 5.26 13.05
CA PHE A 61 -20.06 3.90 12.99
C PHE A 61 -18.64 3.92 12.45
N GLU A 62 -17.72 3.24 13.14
CA GLU A 62 -16.35 3.05 12.67
C GLU A 62 -15.85 1.63 12.99
N VAL A 63 -14.74 1.25 12.36
CA VAL A 63 -14.12 -0.07 12.51
C VAL A 63 -12.64 0.03 12.90
N GLY A 64 -12.30 0.99 13.78
CA GLY A 64 -10.92 1.28 14.18
C GLY A 64 -10.20 0.12 14.88
N ASP A 65 -10.96 -0.79 15.49
CA ASP A 65 -10.47 -2.04 16.06
C ASP A 65 -10.14 -3.10 15.00
N GLN A 66 -10.72 -2.99 13.80
CA GLN A 66 -10.57 -3.97 12.72
C GLN A 66 -9.68 -3.51 11.58
N PHE A 67 -9.69 -2.23 11.26
CA PHE A 67 -8.91 -1.67 10.17
C PHE A 67 -8.35 -0.31 10.58
N ARG A 68 -7.05 -0.14 10.41
CA ARG A 68 -6.37 1.13 10.57
C ARG A 68 -5.43 1.33 9.41
N VAL A 69 -5.32 2.55 8.92
CA VAL A 69 -4.35 2.92 7.89
C VAL A 69 -3.73 4.25 8.22
N ALA A 70 -2.41 4.34 8.08
CA ALA A 70 -1.69 5.59 8.14
C ALA A 70 -1.08 5.88 6.77
N SER A 71 -1.09 7.14 6.36
CA SER A 71 -0.67 7.54 5.01
C SER A 71 0.29 8.72 5.08
N VAL A 72 1.16 8.81 4.09
CA VAL A 72 2.06 9.95 3.87
C VAL A 72 2.08 10.30 2.39
N VAL A 73 2.04 11.59 2.10
CA VAL A 73 2.22 12.15 0.76
C VAL A 73 3.39 13.13 0.86
N PRO A 74 4.49 12.90 0.14
CA PRO A 74 5.61 13.84 0.14
C PRO A 74 5.18 15.20 -0.44
N ASP A 75 5.49 16.29 0.26
CA ASP A 75 5.06 17.65 -0.11
C ASP A 75 5.46 18.01 -1.55
N ASP A 76 6.71 17.69 -1.92
CA ASP A 76 7.29 18.00 -3.23
C ASP A 76 6.75 17.12 -4.38
N SER A 77 5.96 16.08 -4.07
CA SER A 77 5.47 15.15 -5.11
C SER A 77 4.29 15.70 -5.91
N GLY A 78 3.59 16.74 -5.41
CA GLY A 78 2.34 17.18 -6.00
C GLY A 78 1.27 16.08 -6.10
N GLY A 79 1.36 15.05 -5.24
CA GLY A 79 0.47 13.90 -5.24
C GLY A 79 0.79 12.82 -6.28
N SER A 80 1.96 12.86 -6.93
CA SER A 80 2.42 11.81 -7.87
C SER A 80 2.82 10.51 -7.16
N MET A 81 3.00 10.55 -5.84
CA MET A 81 3.29 9.37 -5.03
C MET A 81 2.63 9.44 -3.66
N SER A 82 2.40 8.27 -3.07
CA SER A 82 1.93 8.15 -1.69
C SER A 82 2.40 6.83 -1.07
N GLY A 83 2.62 6.87 0.24
CA GLY A 83 2.88 5.69 1.06
C GLY A 83 1.71 5.42 2.00
N HIS A 84 1.43 4.15 2.23
CA HIS A 84 0.35 3.72 3.12
C HIS A 84 0.77 2.50 3.95
N PHE A 85 0.47 2.51 5.24
CA PHE A 85 0.58 1.34 6.10
C PHE A 85 -0.78 0.98 6.69
N ALA A 86 -1.31 -0.19 6.31
CA ALA A 86 -2.60 -0.67 6.76
C ALA A 86 -2.46 -1.90 7.69
N VAL A 87 -3.30 -1.99 8.71
CA VAL A 87 -3.36 -3.08 9.69
C VAL A 87 -4.78 -3.64 9.74
N PHE A 88 -4.90 -4.97 9.76
CA PHE A 88 -6.18 -5.68 9.77
C PHE A 88 -6.30 -6.56 11.01
N ARG A 89 -7.06 -6.12 12.02
CA ARG A 89 -7.28 -6.83 13.31
C ARG A 89 -5.99 -7.38 13.93
N GLU A 90 -4.87 -6.70 13.72
CA GLU A 90 -3.53 -7.16 14.15
C GLU A 90 -3.22 -8.60 13.69
N SER A 91 -3.78 -9.04 12.56
CA SER A 91 -3.50 -10.33 11.94
C SER A 91 -2.33 -10.22 10.95
N PHE A 92 -2.21 -9.06 10.30
CA PHE A 92 -1.10 -8.69 9.43
C PHE A 92 -1.09 -7.17 9.16
N GLY A 93 0.04 -6.68 8.68
CA GLY A 93 0.23 -5.33 8.15
C GLY A 93 0.57 -5.34 6.66
N LEU A 94 0.23 -4.26 5.96
CA LEU A 94 0.67 -3.99 4.60
C LEU A 94 1.30 -2.61 4.51
N LEU A 95 2.51 -2.55 3.97
CA LEU A 95 3.08 -1.32 3.43
C LEU A 95 2.83 -1.29 1.93
N MET A 96 2.33 -0.16 1.44
CA MET A 96 2.00 0.06 0.04
C MET A 96 2.61 1.39 -0.41
N PHE A 97 3.29 1.38 -1.54
CA PHE A 97 3.79 2.60 -2.18
C PHE A 97 3.22 2.72 -3.58
N ALA A 98 2.49 3.80 -3.83
CA ALA A 98 1.98 4.17 -5.14
C ALA A 98 2.86 5.27 -5.75
N THR A 99 3.22 5.16 -7.02
CA THR A 99 4.01 6.16 -7.74
C THR A 99 3.66 6.19 -9.23
N GLU A 100 3.62 7.39 -9.81
CA GLU A 100 3.50 7.61 -11.25
C GLU A 100 4.78 7.24 -12.02
N GLU A 101 5.94 7.29 -11.35
CA GLU A 101 7.25 7.07 -11.93
C GLU A 101 7.96 5.90 -11.22
N PRO A 102 7.52 4.64 -11.45
CA PRO A 102 8.16 3.49 -10.83
C PRO A 102 9.56 3.28 -11.41
N ASN A 103 10.56 3.16 -10.54
CA ASN A 103 11.91 2.78 -10.97
C ASN A 103 11.99 1.26 -11.27
N GLU A 104 13.07 0.81 -11.91
CA GLU A 104 13.23 -0.60 -12.32
C GLU A 104 13.14 -1.60 -11.15
N VAL A 105 13.62 -1.20 -9.97
CA VAL A 105 13.53 -2.00 -8.74
C VAL A 105 12.08 -2.15 -8.27
N GLN A 106 11.30 -1.07 -8.36
CA GLN A 106 9.87 -1.09 -8.04
C GLN A 106 9.07 -1.87 -9.07
N LYS A 107 9.39 -1.78 -10.36
CA LYS A 107 8.68 -2.50 -11.44
C LYS A 107 8.76 -4.03 -11.28
N GLY A 108 9.86 -4.57 -10.75
CA GLY A 108 10.02 -6.02 -10.54
C GLY A 108 9.04 -6.63 -9.54
N TRP A 109 8.47 -5.83 -8.64
CA TRP A 109 7.62 -6.28 -7.54
C TRP A 109 6.29 -5.53 -7.41
N ALA A 110 6.05 -4.54 -8.27
CA ALA A 110 4.86 -3.70 -8.27
C ALA A 110 3.85 -4.11 -9.34
N VAL A 111 2.60 -3.70 -9.14
CA VAL A 111 1.50 -3.94 -10.09
C VAL A 111 0.98 -2.61 -10.64
N SER A 112 0.99 -2.46 -11.96
CA SER A 112 0.43 -1.28 -12.65
C SER A 112 -1.08 -1.40 -12.84
N PRO A 113 -1.87 -0.31 -12.77
CA PRO A 113 -3.35 -0.35 -12.81
C PRO A 113 -3.97 -1.14 -13.97
N GLY A 114 -3.24 -1.35 -15.06
CA GLY A 114 -3.66 -2.20 -16.19
C GLY A 114 -4.07 -3.62 -15.82
N PHE A 115 -3.64 -4.18 -14.67
CA PHE A 115 -4.10 -5.49 -14.19
C PHE A 115 -5.61 -5.56 -13.94
N LEU A 116 -6.27 -4.41 -13.72
CA LEU A 116 -7.73 -4.35 -13.55
C LEU A 116 -8.49 -4.67 -14.85
N LYS A 117 -7.83 -4.57 -16.01
CA LYS A 117 -8.44 -4.76 -17.33
C LYS A 117 -8.17 -6.14 -17.96
N ARG A 118 -7.40 -7.03 -17.30
CA ARG A 118 -7.03 -8.35 -17.84
C ARG A 118 -7.21 -9.44 -16.77
N PRO A 119 -7.63 -10.67 -17.14
CA PRO A 119 -7.58 -11.81 -16.23
C PRO A 119 -6.13 -12.09 -15.83
N LEU A 120 -5.92 -12.36 -14.55
CA LEU A 120 -4.60 -12.39 -13.91
C LEU A 120 -3.80 -13.61 -14.37
N THR A 121 -2.75 -13.39 -15.17
CA THR A 121 -1.67 -14.39 -15.33
C THR A 121 -0.69 -14.16 -14.17
N VAL A 122 -0.78 -15.01 -13.13
CA VAL A 122 0.23 -15.04 -12.08
C VAL A 122 1.52 -15.56 -12.71
N VAL A 123 2.54 -14.72 -12.83
CA VAL A 123 3.88 -15.16 -13.23
C VAL A 123 4.47 -15.88 -12.02
N PRO A 124 4.76 -17.20 -12.10
CA PRO A 124 5.31 -17.94 -10.96
C PRO A 124 6.71 -17.43 -10.62
N MET A 125 6.96 -17.35 -9.31
CA MET A 125 8.23 -16.98 -8.69
C MET A 125 9.34 -17.95 -9.10
N GLN A 126 10.32 -17.51 -9.91
CA GLN A 126 11.60 -18.21 -9.97
C GLN A 126 12.38 -17.87 -8.70
N ARG A 127 12.62 -18.89 -7.86
CA ARG A 127 13.58 -18.79 -6.76
C ARG A 127 14.96 -18.52 -7.38
N ALA A 128 15.61 -17.43 -6.97
CA ALA A 128 17.04 -17.28 -7.20
C ALA A 128 17.75 -18.46 -6.51
N GLN A 129 18.60 -19.16 -7.27
CA GLN A 129 19.51 -20.19 -6.76
C GLN A 129 20.68 -19.55 -6.03
#